data_AF-A0A849QDF8-F1
#
_entry.id   AF-A0A849QDF8-F1
#
_cell.length_a   1.000
_cell.length_b   1.000
_cell.length_c   1.000
_cell.angle_alpha   90.00
_cell.angle_beta   90.00
_cell.angle_gamma   90.00
#
_symmetry.space_group_name_H-M   'P 1'
#
loop_
_entity.id
_entity.type
_entity.pdbx_description
1 polymer ?
#
loop_
_entity_poly.entity_id
_entity_poly.type
_entity_poly.pdbx_seq_one_letter_code
_entity_poly.pdbx_strand_id
1 'polypeptide(L)'
;EAVQFCEKCGALMLPKKEGKKTILMCRECGHERVVRKPPPYKVEYRIKHSPREKIVVVEEETKSGDEMSEDERRERRKAILEHFSSED
;
A
#
# COMPACT_ATOMS: atom_id res chain seq x y z
N GLU A 1 -12.53 14.14 -32.05
CA GLU A 1 -11.54 13.53 -31.13
C GLU A 1 -11.36 12.08 -31.53
N ALA A 2 -10.13 11.57 -31.64
CA ALA A 2 -9.86 10.23 -32.19
C ALA A 2 -9.29 9.29 -31.12
N VAL A 3 -9.91 8.13 -30.98
CA VAL A 3 -9.45 7.03 -30.13
C VAL A 3 -8.50 6.16 -30.94
N GLN A 4 -7.45 5.61 -30.32
CA GLN A 4 -6.49 4.76 -31.01
C GLN A 4 -6.66 3.29 -30.62
N PHE A 5 -6.58 2.43 -31.64
CA PHE A 5 -6.68 0.98 -31.52
C PHE A 5 -5.34 0.32 -31.84
N CYS A 6 -5.12 -0.86 -31.29
CA CYS A 6 -3.92 -1.64 -31.51
C CYS A 6 -3.94 -2.27 -32.92
N GLU A 7 -2.86 -2.12 -33.67
CA GLU A 7 -2.72 -2.67 -35.02
C GLU A 7 -2.61 -4.22 -35.03
N LYS A 8 -2.29 -4.84 -33.89
CA LYS A 8 -2.13 -6.30 -33.79
C LYS A 8 -3.42 -7.03 -33.46
N CYS A 9 -4.22 -6.51 -32.52
CA CYS A 9 -5.42 -7.20 -32.02
C CYS A 9 -6.70 -6.36 -32.13
N GLY A 10 -6.63 -5.11 -32.58
CA GLY A 10 -7.79 -4.22 -32.68
C GLY A 10 -8.31 -3.67 -31.35
N ALA A 11 -7.72 -4.04 -30.21
CA ALA A 11 -8.13 -3.55 -28.90
C ALA A 11 -7.82 -2.07 -28.69
N LEU A 12 -8.62 -1.41 -27.85
CA LEU A 12 -8.44 0.00 -27.52
C LEU A 12 -7.13 0.20 -26.73
N MET A 13 -6.28 1.12 -27.21
CA MET A 13 -5.04 1.45 -26.52
C MET A 13 -5.29 2.43 -25.39
N LEU A 14 -4.59 2.26 -24.26
CA LEU A 14 -4.78 3.10 -23.08
C LEU A 14 -3.52 3.88 -22.75
N PRO A 15 -3.63 5.17 -22.35
CA PRO A 15 -2.49 5.96 -21.93
C PRO A 15 -1.94 5.47 -20.59
N LYS A 16 -0.65 5.21 -20.57
CA LYS A 16 0.16 4.93 -19.37
C LYS A 16 1.24 6.01 -19.27
N LYS A 17 1.41 6.57 -18.08
CA LYS A 17 2.50 7.52 -17.81
C LYS A 17 3.75 6.73 -17.43
N GLU A 18 4.83 6.91 -18.18
CA GLU A 18 6.15 6.38 -17.85
C GLU A 18 7.13 7.55 -17.70
N GLY A 19 7.40 7.90 -16.43
CA GLY A 19 8.20 9.07 -16.07
C GLY A 19 7.58 10.37 -16.63
N LYS A 20 8.33 11.04 -17.51
CA LYS A 20 7.90 12.31 -18.15
C LYS A 20 7.15 12.12 -19.47
N LYS A 21 7.03 10.88 -19.97
CA LYS A 21 6.40 10.59 -21.27
C LYS A 21 5.08 9.85 -21.07
N THR A 22 4.16 10.05 -22.01
CA THR A 22 2.92 9.27 -22.08
C THR A 22 3.08 8.25 -23.19
N ILE A 23 2.89 6.98 -22.87
CA ILE A 23 2.86 5.89 -23.86
C ILE A 23 1.43 5.35 -23.95
N LEU A 24 1.07 4.81 -25.10
CA LEU A 24 -0.15 4.04 -25.28
C LEU A 24 0.20 2.56 -25.15
N MET A 25 -0.52 1.82 -24.32
CA MET A 25 -0.34 0.40 -24.10
C MET A 25 -1.62 -0.35 -24.45
N CYS A 26 -1.49 -1.44 -25.21
CA CYS A 26 -2.55 -2.40 -25.43
C CYS A 26 -2.58 -3.40 -24.25
N ARG A 27 -3.76 -3.59 -23.65
CA ARG A 27 -3.91 -4.54 -22.53
C ARG A 27 -3.99 -6.00 -22.96
N GLU A 28 -4.41 -6.28 -24.18
CA GLU A 28 -4.57 -7.65 -24.66
C GLU A 28 -3.25 -8.26 -25.15
N CYS A 29 -2.51 -7.55 -25.99
CA CYS A 29 -1.28 -8.07 -26.59
C CYS A 29 0.02 -7.43 -26.04
N GLY A 30 -0.08 -6.45 -25.14
CA GLY A 30 1.07 -5.78 -24.54
C GLY A 30 1.82 -4.81 -25.47
N HIS A 31 1.30 -4.50 -26.66
CA HIS A 31 1.96 -3.57 -27.58
C HIS A 31 1.99 -2.14 -27.01
N GLU A 32 3.17 -1.51 -27.06
CA GLU A 32 3.40 -0.15 -26.60
C GLU A 32 3.74 0.80 -27.76
N ARG A 33 3.18 2.01 -27.72
CA ARG A 33 3.41 3.07 -28.71
C ARG A 33 3.68 4.39 -28.01
N VAL A 34 4.82 5.00 -28.31
CA VAL A 34 5.18 6.32 -27.77
C VAL A 34 4.41 7.40 -28.51
N VAL A 35 3.71 8.26 -27.77
CA VAL A 35 2.97 9.39 -28.33
C VAL A 35 3.59 10.72 -27.89
N ARG A 36 3.71 11.67 -28.83
CA ARG A 36 4.23 13.02 -28.56
C ARG A 36 3.24 13.90 -27.82
N LYS A 37 1.94 13.69 -28.06
CA LYS A 37 0.85 14.38 -27.37
C LYS A 37 -0.01 13.34 -26.63
N PRO A 38 -0.39 13.59 -25.38
CA PRO A 38 -1.29 12.72 -24.66
C PRO A 38 -2.65 12.68 -25.37
N PRO A 39 -3.32 11.53 -25.43
CA PRO A 39 -4.67 11.44 -25.99
C PRO A 39 -5.67 12.25 -25.16
N PRO A 40 -6.80 12.69 -25.76
CA PRO A 40 -7.82 13.46 -25.04
C PRO A 40 -8.63 12.63 -24.04
N TYR A 41 -8.61 11.30 -24.14
CA TYR A 41 -9.37 10.41 -23.25
C TYR A 41 -8.56 10.00 -22.00
N LYS A 42 -9.28 9.82 -20.89
CA LYS A 42 -8.74 9.36 -19.60
C LYS A 42 -9.39 8.05 -19.19
N VAL A 43 -8.67 7.26 -18.40
CA VAL A 43 -9.17 6.00 -17.85
C VAL A 43 -9.48 6.21 -16.37
N GLU A 44 -10.74 6.07 -15.99
CA GLU A 44 -11.19 6.20 -14.61
C GLU A 44 -11.67 4.85 -14.07
N TYR A 45 -11.19 4.46 -12.88
CA TYR A 45 -11.65 3.28 -12.17
C TYR A 45 -12.48 3.72 -10.96
N ARG A 46 -13.74 3.30 -10.89
CA ARG A 46 -14.57 3.47 -9.70
C ARG A 46 -14.53 2.20 -8.88
N ILE A 47 -13.77 2.22 -7.79
CA ILE A 47 -13.71 1.12 -6.83
C ILE A 47 -14.88 1.29 -5.85
N LYS A 48 -15.75 0.28 -5.76
CA LYS A 48 -16.84 0.23 -4.77
C LYS A 48 -16.36 -0.56 -3.57
N HIS A 49 -16.10 0.12 -2.45
CA HIS A 49 -15.77 -0.54 -1.20
C HIS A 49 -16.99 -1.23 -0.60
N SER A 50 -16.82 -2.48 -0.18
CA SER A 50 -17.86 -3.23 0.54
C SER A 50 -17.56 -3.28 2.05
N PRO A 51 -18.57 -3.40 2.93
CA PRO A 51 -18.35 -3.55 4.37
C PRO A 51 -17.50 -4.77 4.74
N ARG A 52 -17.40 -5.78 3.87
CA ARG A 52 -16.56 -6.97 4.02
C ARG A 52 -15.06 -6.67 3.97
N GLU A 53 -14.66 -5.51 3.44
CA GLU A 53 -13.26 -5.06 3.38
C GLU A 53 -12.80 -4.38 4.68
N LYS A 54 -13.67 -4.22 5.69
CA LYS A 54 -13.30 -3.60 6.97
C LYS A 54 -12.61 -4.59 7.90
N ILE A 55 -11.51 -4.17 8.51
CA ILE A 55 -10.83 -4.90 9.59
C ILE A 55 -11.59 -4.63 10.89
N VAL A 56 -12.02 -5.68 11.59
CA VAL A 56 -12.64 -5.56 12.92
C VAL A 56 -11.52 -5.62 13.96
N VAL A 57 -11.31 -4.53 14.68
CA VAL A 57 -10.42 -4.49 15.85
C VAL A 57 -11.18 -5.10 17.02
N VAL A 58 -10.72 -6.25 17.51
CA VAL A 58 -11.23 -6.85 18.74
C VAL A 58 -10.30 -6.41 19.85
N GLU A 59 -10.77 -5.51 20.71
CA GLU A 59 -10.11 -5.21 21.96
C GLU A 59 -10.36 -6.40 22.89
N GLU A 60 -9.37 -7.28 23.02
CA GLU A 60 -9.34 -8.14 24.20
C GLU A 60 -9.13 -7.20 25.40
N GLU A 61 -9.93 -7.39 26.46
CA GLU A 61 -9.62 -6.85 27.78
C GLU A 61 -8.31 -7.51 28.26
N THR A 62 -7.18 -7.13 27.66
CA THR A 62 -5.89 -7.39 28.27
C THR A 62 -5.98 -6.71 29.61
N LYS A 63 -5.80 -7.48 30.69
CA LYS A 63 -5.61 -6.95 32.03
C LYS A 63 -4.31 -6.13 32.06
N SER A 64 -4.29 -5.00 31.37
CA SER A 64 -3.26 -3.98 31.46
C SER A 64 -3.53 -3.20 32.75
N GLY A 65 -3.42 -3.90 33.87
CA GLY A 65 -3.92 -3.41 35.14
C GLY A 65 -3.49 -4.21 36.36
N ASP A 66 -2.44 -5.04 36.29
CA ASP A 66 -1.64 -5.21 37.49
C ASP A 66 -0.81 -3.92 37.63
N GLU A 67 -1.37 -2.95 38.36
CA GLU A 67 -0.65 -1.77 38.81
C GLU A 67 0.45 -2.23 39.76
N MET A 68 1.61 -2.61 39.20
CA MET A 68 2.80 -2.92 40.00
C MET A 68 3.09 -1.72 40.91
N SER A 69 3.37 -1.96 42.19
CA SER A 69 3.73 -0.89 43.12
C SER A 69 5.04 -0.21 42.67
N GLU A 70 5.24 1.04 43.11
CA GLU A 70 6.48 1.78 42.82
C GLU A 70 7.73 1.05 43.33
N ASP A 71 7.60 0.31 44.44
CA ASP A 71 8.67 -0.50 45.00
C ASP A 71 8.99 -1.71 44.11
N GLU A 72 7.99 -2.47 43.64
CA GLU A 72 8.21 -3.59 42.71
C GLU A 72 8.83 -3.14 41.38
N ARG A 73 8.41 -1.97 40.88
CA ARG A 73 9.02 -1.37 39.68
C ARG A 73 10.49 -1.03 39.91
N ARG A 74 10.85 -0.52 41.09
CA ARG A 74 12.23 -0.19 41.46
C ARG A 74 13.09 -1.44 41.59
N GLU A 75 12.58 -2.49 42.22
CA GLU A 75 13.29 -3.76 42.35
C GLU A 75 13.53 -4.41 40.99
N ARG A 76 12.52 -4.44 40.12
CA ARG A 76 12.67 -4.98 38.76
C ARG A 76 13.72 -4.22 37.95
N ARG A 77 13.75 -2.88 38.05
CA ARG A 77 14.78 -2.06 37.39
C ARG A 77 16.17 -2.33 37.95
N LYS A 78 16.29 -2.51 39.27
CA LYS A 78 17.56 -2.85 39.93
C LYS A 78 18.07 -4.22 39.48
N ALA A 79 17.20 -5.23 39.44
CA ALA A 79 17.55 -6.57 39.00
C ALA A 79 18.04 -6.60 37.54
N ILE A 80 17.41 -5.82 36.67
CA ILE A 80 17.86 -5.67 35.28
C ILE A 80 19.27 -5.06 35.22
N LEU A 81 19.53 -3.97 35.96
CA LEU A 81 20.84 -3.31 35.95
C LEU A 81 21.97 -4.20 36.50
N GLU A 82 21.68 -4.98 37.54
CA GLU A 82 22.63 -5.93 38.13
C GLU A 82 22.99 -7.07 37.18
N HIS A 83 22.02 -7.57 36.42
CA HIS A 83 22.26 -8.58 35.37
C HIS A 83 23.26 -8.06 34.34
N PHE A 84 23.00 -6.89 33.75
CA PHE A 84 23.93 -6.29 32.78
C PHE A 84 25.31 -5.97 33.38
N SER A 85 25.38 -5.60 34.66
CA SER A 85 26.65 -5.29 35.32
C SER A 85 27.46 -6.53 35.74
N SER A 86 26.84 -7.71 35.79
CA SER A 86 27.51 -8.97 36.17
C SER A 86 27.85 -9.84 34.97
N GLU A 87 27.25 -9.56 33.81
CA GLU A 87 27.56 -10.19 32.53
C GLU A 87 28.75 -9.55 31.79
N ASP A 88 29.26 -8.41 32.27
CA ASP A 88 30.52 -7.76 31.88
C ASP A 88 31.67 -8.12 32.85
#